data_AF-A0A3N9U7K3-F1
#
_entry.id   AF-A0A3N9U7K3-F1
#
_cell.length_a   1.000
_cell.length_b   1.000
_cell.length_c   1.000
_cell.angle_alpha   90.00
_cell.angle_beta   90.00
_cell.angle_gamma   90.00
#
_symmetry.space_group_name_H-M   'P 1'
#
loop_
_entity.id
_entity.type
_entity.pdbx_description
1 polymer ?
#
loop_
_entity_poly.entity_id
_entity_poly.type
_entity_poly.pdbx_seq_one_letter_code
_entity_poly.pdbx_strand_id
1 'polypeptide(L)'
;MMLTKPRQVALGALIIALGLVAASWAGGAYGYSFPRVVSLIVLTLAVVLLAVEILAPGQAEEGAISIPWGSIIPALAIFFLLLLALRILGFYVTTLVGFVVISSVYMPGLSSSRKILLNIVIGTGFLAVLFGVFTALLKVQFPKGLLL
;
A
#
# COMPACT_ATOMS: atom_id res chain seq x y z
N MET A 1 -35.76 -7.96 6.62
CA MET A 1 -34.94 -8.26 5.43
C MET A 1 -33.50 -8.42 5.90
N MET A 2 -32.96 -9.65 5.94
CA MET A 2 -31.60 -9.91 6.45
C MET A 2 -30.54 -9.47 5.43
N LEU A 3 -29.47 -8.83 5.89
CA LEU A 3 -28.34 -8.41 5.05
C LEU A 3 -27.51 -9.62 4.63
N THR A 4 -27.15 -9.73 3.35
CA THR A 4 -26.22 -10.75 2.84
C THR A 4 -24.81 -10.52 3.40
N LYS A 5 -24.03 -11.59 3.58
CA LYS A 5 -22.62 -11.50 4.03
C LYS A 5 -21.76 -10.51 3.22
N PRO A 6 -21.77 -10.51 1.87
CA PRO A 6 -21.01 -9.53 1.08
C PRO A 6 -21.44 -8.09 1.35
N ARG A 7 -22.75 -7.85 1.52
CA ARG A 7 -23.28 -6.53 1.87
C ARG A 7 -22.86 -6.05 3.26
N GLN A 8 -22.74 -6.97 4.23
CA GLN A 8 -22.19 -6.65 5.55
C GLN A 8 -20.72 -6.23 5.46
N VAL A 9 -19.92 -6.92 4.65
CA VAL A 9 -18.50 -6.58 4.42
C VAL A 9 -18.38 -5.20 3.75
N ALA A 10 -19.16 -4.93 2.70
CA ALA A 10 -19.15 -3.64 2.01
C ALA A 10 -19.58 -2.48 2.93
N LEU A 11 -20.61 -2.67 3.75
CA LEU A 11 -21.03 -1.69 4.76
C LEU A 11 -19.96 -1.48 5.84
N GLY A 12 -19.32 -2.56 6.31
CA GLY A 12 -18.21 -2.48 7.25
C GLY A 12 -17.03 -1.68 6.68
N ALA A 13 -16.64 -1.96 5.42
CA ALA A 13 -15.61 -1.21 4.71
C ALA A 13 -15.97 0.28 4.58
N LEU A 14 -17.23 0.61 4.26
CA LEU A 14 -17.70 1.99 4.18
C LEU A 14 -17.62 2.72 5.53
N ILE A 15 -18.05 2.07 6.62
CA ILE A 15 -17.97 2.64 7.97
C ILE A 15 -16.52 2.94 8.35
N ILE A 16 -15.60 1.99 8.10
CA ILE A 16 -14.18 2.18 8.34
C ILE A 16 -13.64 3.34 7.50
N ALA A 17 -13.97 3.41 6.21
CA ALA A 17 -13.52 4.47 5.33
C ALA A 17 -14.01 5.86 5.77
N LEU A 18 -15.28 5.97 6.18
CA LEU A 18 -15.82 7.21 6.75
C LEU A 18 -15.11 7.61 8.03
N GLY A 19 -14.80 6.64 8.91
CA GLY A 19 -13.98 6.86 10.10
C GLY A 19 -12.58 7.38 9.77
N LEU A 20 -11.93 6.82 8.75
CA LEU A 20 -10.62 7.27 8.27
C LEU A 20 -10.67 8.69 7.72
N VAL A 21 -11.72 9.06 6.98
CA VAL A 21 -11.92 10.44 6.51
C VAL A 21 -12.13 11.39 7.69
N ALA A 22 -13.02 11.05 8.62
CA ALA A 22 -13.24 11.86 9.82
C ALA A 22 -11.95 12.07 10.62
N ALA A 23 -11.20 11.00 10.88
CA ALA A 23 -9.92 11.06 11.58
C ALA A 23 -8.86 11.88 10.83
N SER A 24 -8.78 11.71 9.51
CA SER A 24 -7.80 12.42 8.66
C SER A 24 -8.05 13.93 8.56
N TRP A 25 -9.30 14.37 8.77
CA TRP A 25 -9.68 15.79 8.78
C TRP A 25 -9.71 16.42 10.18
N ALA A 26 -9.88 15.62 11.24
CA ALA A 26 -9.87 16.10 12.62
C ALA A 26 -8.47 16.60 13.07
N GLY A 27 -7.39 16.11 12.46
CA GLY A 27 -6.04 16.58 12.73
C GLY A 27 -5.77 17.97 12.11
N GLY A 28 -5.82 19.01 12.95
CA GLY A 28 -5.60 20.42 12.59
C GLY A 28 -4.16 20.81 12.20
N ALA A 29 -3.45 19.97 11.44
CA ALA A 29 -2.09 20.28 10.98
C ALA A 29 -2.13 20.88 9.57
N TYR A 30 -1.80 22.17 9.47
CA TYR A 30 -1.48 22.83 8.21
C TYR A 30 -0.33 22.09 7.52
N GLY A 31 -0.60 21.45 6.39
CA GLY A 31 0.43 20.99 5.46
C GLY A 31 0.54 19.49 5.20
N TYR A 32 -0.19 18.60 5.89
CA TYR A 32 -0.13 17.15 5.62
C TYR A 32 -1.35 16.65 4.85
N SER A 33 -1.18 16.35 3.55
CA SER A 33 -2.26 15.93 2.66
C SER A 33 -2.39 14.42 2.53
N PHE A 34 -1.37 13.66 2.93
CA PHE A 34 -1.33 12.21 2.74
C PHE A 34 -2.53 11.45 3.33
N PRO A 35 -2.88 11.58 4.63
CA PRO A 35 -3.97 10.79 5.21
C PRO A 35 -5.31 11.14 4.56
N ARG A 36 -5.46 12.41 4.15
CA ARG A 36 -6.64 12.92 3.47
C ARG A 36 -6.82 12.29 2.09
N VAL A 37 -5.76 12.27 1.28
CA VAL A 37 -5.82 11.64 -0.05
C VAL A 37 -6.05 10.13 0.06
N VAL A 38 -5.34 9.45 0.97
CA VAL A 38 -5.49 8.00 1.15
C VAL A 38 -6.90 7.64 1.63
N SER A 39 -7.43 8.36 2.62
CA SER A 39 -8.79 8.10 3.12
C SER A 39 -9.87 8.36 2.07
N LEU A 40 -9.68 9.33 1.17
CA LEU A 40 -10.59 9.54 0.03
C LEU A 40 -10.52 8.38 -0.96
N ILE A 41 -9.33 7.88 -1.31
CA ILE A 41 -9.20 6.70 -2.19
C ILE A 41 -9.91 5.49 -1.58
N VAL A 42 -9.69 5.24 -0.28
CA VAL A 42 -10.33 4.14 0.45
C VAL A 42 -11.84 4.33 0.50
N LEU A 43 -12.34 5.55 0.71
CA LEU A 43 -13.76 5.86 0.66
C LEU A 43 -14.35 5.60 -0.73
N THR A 44 -13.67 6.03 -1.79
CA THR A 44 -14.08 5.77 -3.16
C THR A 44 -14.17 4.27 -3.43
N LEU A 45 -13.16 3.49 -3.05
CA LEU A 45 -13.18 2.04 -3.18
C LEU A 45 -14.34 1.40 -2.39
N ALA A 46 -14.57 1.84 -1.15
CA ALA A 46 -15.67 1.33 -0.33
C ALA A 46 -17.04 1.65 -0.91
N VAL A 47 -17.23 2.86 -1.47
CA VAL A 47 -18.46 3.26 -2.17
C VAL A 47 -18.65 2.43 -3.43
N VAL A 48 -17.60 2.22 -4.23
CA VAL A 48 -17.66 1.37 -5.43
C VAL A 48 -18.03 -0.06 -5.05
N LEU A 49 -17.41 -0.64 -4.02
CA LEU A 49 -17.74 -1.97 -3.53
C LEU A 49 -19.21 -2.08 -3.11
N LEU A 50 -19.72 -1.11 -2.35
CA LEU A 50 -21.13 -1.09 -1.96
C LEU A 50 -22.06 -0.89 -3.16
N ALA A 51 -21.68 -0.05 -4.12
CA ALA A 51 -22.45 0.18 -5.34
C ALA A 51 -22.55 -1.11 -6.18
N VAL A 52 -21.44 -1.82 -6.37
CA VAL A 52 -21.42 -3.12 -7.07
C VAL A 52 -22.36 -4.11 -6.40
N GLU A 53 -22.34 -4.23 -5.07
CA GLU A 53 -23.22 -5.15 -4.35
C GLU A 53 -24.70 -4.74 -4.40
N ILE A 54 -25.02 -3.44 -4.52
CA ILE A 54 -26.41 -2.98 -4.67
C ILE A 54 -26.92 -3.15 -6.10
N LEU A 55 -26.09 -2.81 -7.10
CA LEU A 55 -26.44 -2.82 -8.52
C LEU A 55 -26.39 -4.24 -9.12
N ALA A 56 -25.50 -5.08 -8.61
CA ALA A 56 -25.23 -6.43 -9.08
C ALA A 56 -25.01 -7.40 -7.89
N PRO A 57 -26.04 -7.63 -7.06
CA PRO A 57 -25.92 -8.45 -5.85
C PRO A 57 -25.45 -9.86 -6.19
N GLY A 58 -24.46 -10.35 -5.45
CA GLY A 58 -23.92 -11.72 -5.61
C GLY A 58 -22.91 -11.91 -6.76
N GLN A 59 -22.47 -10.84 -7.43
CA GLN A 59 -21.32 -10.91 -8.35
C GLN A 59 -19.96 -10.87 -7.64
N ALA A 60 -19.92 -10.49 -6.36
CA ALA A 60 -18.75 -10.72 -5.54
C ALA A 60 -18.63 -12.24 -5.34
N GLU A 61 -17.80 -12.88 -6.16
CA GLU A 61 -17.63 -14.34 -6.11
C GLU A 61 -17.32 -14.77 -4.66
N GLU A 62 -18.17 -15.63 -4.09
CA GLU A 62 -17.81 -16.51 -2.97
C GLU A 62 -16.87 -17.63 -3.49
N GLY A 63 -15.86 -17.26 -4.26
CA GLY A 63 -14.72 -18.13 -4.52
C GLY A 63 -13.92 -18.17 -3.23
N ALA A 64 -13.73 -19.35 -2.64
CA ALA A 64 -12.70 -19.55 -1.64
C ALA A 64 -11.34 -19.30 -2.33
N ILE A 65 -10.93 -18.04 -2.43
CA ILE A 65 -9.61 -17.65 -2.92
C ILE A 65 -8.64 -18.25 -1.91
N SER A 66 -8.07 -19.39 -2.26
CA SER A 66 -7.04 -20.02 -1.44
C SER A 66 -5.87 -19.05 -1.42
N ILE A 67 -5.66 -18.42 -0.27
CA ILE A 67 -4.56 -17.46 -0.10
C ILE A 67 -3.25 -18.26 -0.22
N PRO A 68 -2.36 -17.92 -1.18
CA PRO A 68 -1.11 -18.64 -1.37
C PRO A 68 -0.10 -18.23 -0.29
N TRP A 69 -0.30 -18.71 0.95
CA TRP A 69 0.52 -18.33 2.11
C TRP A 69 2.02 -18.50 1.87
N GLY A 70 2.43 -19.53 1.12
CA GLY A 70 3.82 -19.76 0.75
C GLY A 70 4.48 -18.63 -0.05
N SER A 71 3.70 -17.87 -0.83
CA SER A 71 4.21 -16.70 -1.55
C SER A 71 4.06 -15.41 -0.74
N ILE A 72 3.16 -15.33 0.24
CA ILE A 72 2.93 -14.11 1.01
C ILE A 72 3.86 -14.00 2.22
N ILE A 73 4.09 -15.10 2.93
CA ILE A 73 4.89 -15.13 4.16
C ILE A 73 6.30 -14.53 3.96
N PRO A 74 7.05 -14.87 2.88
CA PRO A 74 8.37 -14.29 2.67
C PRO A 74 8.33 -12.77 2.46
N ALA A 75 7.38 -12.27 1.68
CA ALA A 75 7.18 -10.83 1.48
C ALA A 75 6.84 -10.12 2.79
N LEU A 76 6.02 -10.75 3.63
CA LEU A 76 5.65 -10.21 4.93
C LEU A 76 6.86 -10.15 5.88
N ALA A 77 7.68 -11.20 5.91
CA ALA A 77 8.92 -11.22 6.68
C ALA A 77 9.90 -10.13 6.22
N ILE A 78 10.09 -9.98 4.90
CA ILE A 78 10.90 -8.90 4.31
C ILE A 78 10.35 -7.54 4.74
N PHE A 79 9.04 -7.33 4.67
CA PHE A 79 8.40 -6.09 5.08
C PHE A 79 8.68 -5.76 6.55
N PHE A 80 8.53 -6.70 7.48
CA PHE A 80 8.84 -6.48 8.89
C PHE A 80 10.31 -6.16 9.15
N LEU A 81 11.23 -6.85 8.46
CA LEU A 81 12.67 -6.57 8.57
C LEU A 81 13.01 -5.16 8.07
N LEU A 82 12.40 -4.73 6.95
CA LEU A 82 12.55 -3.38 6.42
C LEU A 82 11.99 -2.33 7.37
N LEU A 83 10.86 -2.57 8.03
CA LEU A 83 10.31 -1.67 9.04
C LEU A 83 11.29 -1.45 10.20
N LEU A 84 12.00 -2.50 10.62
CA LEU A 84 12.99 -2.38 11.68
C LEU A 84 14.23 -1.61 11.20
N ALA A 85 14.65 -1.84 9.95
CA ALA A 85 15.75 -1.13 9.33
C ALA A 85 15.42 0.33 8.99
N LEU A 86 14.14 0.69 8.87
CA LEU A 86 13.64 2.02 8.48
C LEU A 86 14.23 3.15 9.33
N ARG A 87 14.30 2.95 10.64
CA ARG A 87 14.84 3.94 11.58
C ARG A 87 16.32 4.22 11.33
N ILE A 88 17.06 3.23 10.88
CA ILE A 88 18.52 3.31 10.69
C ILE A 88 18.83 3.82 9.28
N LEU A 89 18.25 3.18 8.26
CA LEU A 89 18.53 3.44 6.86
C LEU A 89 17.83 4.68 6.31
N GLY A 90 16.71 5.09 6.91
CA GLY A 90 15.86 6.15 6.38
C GLY A 90 14.88 5.61 5.34
N PHE A 91 13.83 6.38 5.07
CA PHE A 91 12.70 5.92 4.26
C PHE A 91 13.11 5.56 2.82
N TYR A 92 13.82 6.45 2.13
CA TYR A 92 14.17 6.25 0.72
C TYR A 92 15.11 5.07 0.48
N VAL A 93 16.15 4.92 1.31
CA VAL A 93 17.08 3.80 1.21
C VAL A 93 16.37 2.48 1.51
N THR A 94 15.54 2.45 2.55
CA THR A 94 14.75 1.26 2.90
C THR A 94 13.81 0.86 1.78
N THR A 95 13.15 1.82 1.12
CA THR A 95 12.30 1.58 -0.06
C THR A 95 13.08 1.00 -1.23
N LEU A 96 14.27 1.54 -1.52
CA LEU A 96 15.13 1.02 -2.60
C LEU A 96 15.61 -0.40 -2.32
N VAL A 97 16.10 -0.66 -1.11
CA VAL A 97 16.51 -2.01 -0.67
C VAL A 97 15.33 -2.97 -0.73
N GLY A 98 14.16 -2.54 -0.25
CA GLY A 98 12.94 -3.35 -0.32
C GLY A 98 12.55 -3.72 -1.74
N PHE A 99 12.59 -2.76 -2.67
CA PHE A 99 12.35 -3.01 -4.08
C PHE A 99 13.33 -4.06 -4.64
N VAL A 100 14.63 -3.90 -4.37
CA VAL A 100 15.67 -4.84 -4.85
C VAL A 100 15.50 -6.23 -4.24
N VAL A 101 15.22 -6.34 -2.94
CA VAL A 101 15.04 -7.63 -2.25
C VAL A 101 13.80 -8.35 -2.76
N ILE A 102 12.66 -7.67 -2.84
CA ILE A 102 11.39 -8.27 -3.30
C ILE A 102 11.51 -8.70 -4.77
N SER A 103 12.00 -7.82 -5.66
CA SER A 103 12.23 -8.18 -7.07
C SER A 103 13.24 -9.34 -7.21
N SER A 104 14.22 -9.42 -6.31
CA SER A 104 15.18 -10.53 -6.31
C SER A 104 14.54 -11.86 -5.93
N VAL A 105 13.67 -11.88 -4.93
CA VAL A 105 12.99 -13.09 -4.45
C VAL A 105 11.89 -13.55 -5.42
N TYR A 106 11.12 -12.62 -6.00
CA TYR A 106 9.90 -12.95 -6.75
C TYR A 106 10.05 -12.95 -8.28
N MET A 107 11.13 -12.45 -8.86
CA MET A 107 11.36 -12.52 -10.31
C MET A 107 12.32 -13.67 -10.70
N PRO A 108 11.83 -14.78 -11.27
CA PRO A 108 12.70 -15.83 -11.81
C PRO A 108 13.33 -15.43 -13.17
N GLY A 109 14.51 -15.97 -13.50
CA GLY A 109 14.98 -16.09 -14.89
C GLY A 109 15.92 -15.03 -15.48
N LEU A 110 16.42 -14.05 -14.72
CA LEU A 110 17.49 -13.14 -15.20
C LEU A 110 18.86 -13.51 -14.63
N SER A 111 19.93 -13.34 -15.42
CA SER A 111 21.30 -13.50 -14.91
C SER A 111 21.54 -12.53 -13.76
N SER A 112 22.25 -13.00 -12.72
CA SER A 112 22.38 -12.29 -11.44
C SER A 112 22.80 -10.82 -11.61
N SER A 113 23.81 -10.56 -12.44
CA SER A 113 24.36 -9.22 -12.66
C SER A 113 23.41 -8.29 -13.45
N ARG A 114 22.77 -8.80 -14.51
CA ARG A 114 21.81 -8.00 -15.32
C ARG A 114 20.54 -7.70 -14.54
N LYS A 115 20.09 -8.64 -13.71
CA LYS A 115 18.93 -8.50 -12.83
C LYS A 115 19.15 -7.39 -11.80
N ILE A 116 20.29 -7.40 -11.12
CA ILE A 116 20.63 -6.38 -10.12
C ILE A 116 20.68 -4.99 -10.77
N LEU A 117 21.31 -4.86 -11.94
CA LEU A 117 21.39 -3.58 -12.64
C LEU A 117 20.00 -3.03 -13.03
N LEU A 118 19.14 -3.88 -13.61
CA LEU A 118 17.77 -3.50 -13.94
C LEU A 118 16.96 -3.12 -12.70
N ASN A 119 17.11 -3.86 -11.61
CA ASN A 119 16.43 -3.56 -10.35
C ASN A 119 16.87 -2.22 -9.76
N ILE A 120 18.15 -1.87 -9.87
CA ILE A 120 18.64 -0.56 -9.43
C ILE A 120 18.06 0.55 -10.30
N VAL A 121 18.12 0.44 -11.62
CA VAL A 121 17.60 1.48 -12.54
C VAL A 121 16.10 1.70 -12.35
N ILE A 122 15.32 0.63 -12.33
CA ILE A 122 13.86 0.71 -12.10
C ILE A 122 13.57 1.19 -10.68
N GLY A 123 14.32 0.71 -9.69
CA GLY A 123 14.20 1.13 -8.29
C GLY A 123 14.46 2.62 -8.10
N THR A 124 15.46 3.18 -8.78
CA THR A 124 15.74 4.62 -8.78
C THR A 124 14.61 5.42 -9.44
N GLY A 125 14.10 4.96 -10.59
CA GLY A 125 12.94 5.60 -11.24
C GLY A 125 11.70 5.58 -10.36
N PHE A 126 11.41 4.44 -9.73
CA PHE A 126 10.34 4.30 -8.75
C PHE A 126 10.52 5.27 -7.57
N LEU A 127 11.74 5.36 -7.02
CA LEU A 127 12.06 6.29 -5.94
C LEU A 127 11.85 7.75 -6.35
N ALA A 128 12.21 8.12 -7.58
CA ALA A 128 12.02 9.48 -8.09
C ALA A 128 10.54 9.85 -8.18
N VAL A 129 9.70 8.95 -8.69
CA VAL A 129 8.23 9.13 -8.71
C VAL A 129 7.70 9.26 -7.30
N LEU A 130 8.12 8.37 -6.41
CA LEU A 130 7.67 8.34 -5.03
C LEU A 130 8.07 9.62 -4.29
N PHE A 131 9.30 10.10 -4.46
CA PHE A 131 9.77 11.38 -3.93
C PHE A 131 8.90 12.54 -4.45
N GLY A 132 8.61 12.58 -5.76
CA GLY A 132 7.75 13.59 -6.36
C GLY A 132 6.35 13.60 -5.77
N VAL A 133 5.68 12.45 -5.72
CA VAL A 133 4.33 12.33 -5.14
C VAL A 133 4.35 12.69 -3.66
N PHE A 134 5.28 12.14 -2.89
CA PHE A 134 5.27 12.29 -1.45
C PHE A 134 5.67 13.68 -0.98
N THR A 135 6.57 14.34 -1.71
CA THR A 135 7.07 15.67 -1.34
C THR A 135 6.19 16.77 -1.93
N ALA A 136 5.89 16.71 -3.23
CA ALA A 136 5.15 17.77 -3.92
C ALA A 136 3.64 17.68 -3.71
N LEU A 137 3.07 16.47 -3.77
CA LEU A 137 1.62 16.28 -3.71
C LEU A 137 1.12 16.05 -2.28
N LEU A 138 1.77 15.13 -1.56
CA LEU A 138 1.26 14.63 -0.28
C LEU A 138 1.90 15.29 0.96
N LYS A 139 3.01 16.00 0.76
CA LYS A 139 3.76 16.74 1.79
C LYS A 139 4.08 15.89 3.03
N VAL A 140 4.55 14.68 2.82
CA VAL A 140 4.80 13.69 3.88
C VAL A 140 6.10 13.97 4.62
N GLN A 141 6.06 13.84 5.95
CA GLN A 141 7.25 13.86 6.81
C GLN A 141 7.79 12.44 6.95
N PHE A 142 9.04 12.22 6.52
CA PHE A 142 9.70 10.92 6.63
C PHE A 142 10.67 10.87 7.81
N PRO A 143 10.88 9.70 8.43
CA PRO A 143 12.00 9.50 9.31
C PRO A 143 13.29 9.68 8.50
N LYS A 144 14.04 10.74 8.83
CA LYS A 144 15.39 10.97 8.32
C LYS A 144 16.30 9.94 8.98
N GLY A 145 16.78 8.97 8.21
CA GLY A 145 17.74 7.98 8.70
C GLY A 145 19.15 8.55 8.70
N LEU A 146 20.14 7.69 8.99
CA LEU A 146 21.56 8.04 8.84
C LEU A 146 21.97 8.31 7.38
N LEU A 147 21.16 7.88 6.40
CA LEU A 147 21.46 7.95 4.96
C LEU A 147 20.45 8.80 4.16
N LEU A 148 19.89 9.86 4.79
CA LEU A 148 18.85 10.81 4.34
C LEU A 148 17.41 10.48 4.75
#